data_AF-A0A2N6VGE4-F1
#
_entry.id   AF-A0A2N6VGE4-F1
#
_cell.length_a   1.000
_cell.length_b   1.000
_cell.length_c   1.000
_cell.angle_alpha   90.00
_cell.angle_beta   90.00
_cell.angle_gamma   90.00
#
_symmetry.space_group_name_H-M   'P 1'
#
loop_
_entity.id
_entity.type
_entity.pdbx_description
1 polymer ?
#
loop_
_entity_poly.entity_id
_entity_poly.type
_entity_poly.pdbx_seq_one_letter_code
_entity_poly.pdbx_strand_id
1 'polypeptide(L)'
;KLEKAKLKYFSEATATTNALKSGDVDVVYNLQAPALLKAFENDEGYEVHNGESTGKLILSMNNRLAPFKDKKVRQAVLYAIDRKGLMDAAWHGNGTLVGSPVAPS
;
A
#
# COMPACT_ATOMS: atom_id res chain seq x y z
N LYS A 1 -5.63 19.43 23.66
CA LYS A 1 -6.85 19.23 22.84
C LYS A 1 -6.78 20.18 21.64
N LEU A 2 -7.13 19.73 20.44
CA LEU A 2 -7.21 20.57 19.24
C LEU A 2 -8.57 21.28 19.20
N GLU A 3 -8.58 22.57 18.86
CA GLU A 3 -9.81 23.36 18.67
C GLU A 3 -10.36 23.25 17.24
N LYS A 4 -9.50 22.98 16.25
CA LYS A 4 -9.88 22.87 14.83
C LYS A 4 -8.92 21.96 14.07
N ALA A 5 -9.44 21.25 13.08
CA ALA A 5 -8.66 20.49 12.10
C ALA A 5 -9.10 20.88 10.68
N LYS A 6 -8.17 20.85 9.72
CA LYS A 6 -8.45 21.03 8.28
C LYS A 6 -7.97 19.80 7.53
N LEU A 7 -8.83 19.24 6.68
CA LEU A 7 -8.47 18.13 5.79
C LEU A 7 -8.19 18.70 4.41
N LYS A 8 -6.97 18.48 3.92
CA LYS A 8 -6.55 18.89 2.58
C LYS A 8 -6.32 17.65 1.73
N TYR A 9 -6.95 17.63 0.56
CA TYR A 9 -6.89 16.51 -0.37
C TYR A 9 -5.95 16.83 -1.51
N PHE A 10 -5.14 15.84 -1.88
CA PHE A 10 -4.18 15.92 -2.97
C PHE A 10 -4.39 14.71 -3.87
N SER A 11 -4.37 14.94 -5.18
CA SER A 11 -4.43 13.84 -6.16
C SER A 11 -3.07 13.17 -6.37
N GLU A 12 -1.98 13.92 -6.18
CA GLU A 12 -0.62 13.49 -6.45
C GLU A 12 0.17 13.28 -5.16
N ALA A 13 0.85 12.13 -5.04
CA ALA A 13 1.68 11.81 -3.89
C ALA A 13 2.79 12.85 -3.65
N THR A 14 3.40 13.37 -4.73
CA THR A 14 4.48 14.36 -4.66
C THR A 14 4.02 15.70 -4.10
N ALA A 15 2.79 16.12 -4.42
CA ALA A 15 2.19 17.33 -3.86
C ALA A 15 1.99 17.19 -2.35
N THR A 16 1.49 16.04 -1.91
CA THR A 16 1.31 15.72 -0.48
C THR A 16 2.63 15.73 0.27
N THR A 17 3.70 15.13 -0.28
CA THR A 17 5.02 15.13 0.38
C THR A 17 5.65 16.51 0.45
N ASN A 18 5.45 17.35 -0.56
CA ASN A 18 5.97 18.72 -0.56
C ASN A 18 5.22 19.60 0.44
N ALA A 19 3.90 19.41 0.56
CA ALA A 19 3.09 20.10 1.57
C ALA A 19 3.62 19.80 2.99
N LEU A 20 3.90 18.53 3.29
CA LEU A 20 4.49 18.14 4.58
C LEU A 20 5.88 18.76 4.79
N LYS A 21 6.74 18.75 3.76
CA LYS A 21 8.08 19.36 3.82
C LYS A 21 8.06 20.87 4.06
N SER A 22 7.08 21.56 3.47
CA SER A 22 6.92 23.00 3.60
C SER A 22 6.21 23.43 4.90
N GLY A 23 5.67 22.48 5.68
CA GLY A 23 4.84 22.79 6.86
C GLY A 23 3.42 23.27 6.53
N ASP A 24 2.96 23.11 5.29
CA ASP A 24 1.57 23.43 4.88
C ASP A 24 0.56 22.42 5.44
N VAL A 25 1.01 21.21 5.77
CA VAL A 25 0.25 20.21 6.53
C VAL A 25 1.13 19.62 7.63
N ASP A 26 0.54 19.34 8.78
CA ASP A 26 1.26 18.76 9.93
C ASP A 26 1.38 17.22 9.85
N VAL A 27 0.42 16.57 9.19
CA VAL A 27 0.31 15.11 9.11
C VAL A 27 -0.13 14.68 7.72
N VAL A 28 0.52 13.63 7.21
CA VAL A 28 0.08 12.91 6.01
C VAL A 28 -0.39 11.52 6.42
N TYR A 29 -1.62 11.20 6.08
CA TYR A 29 -2.20 9.88 6.27
C TYR A 29 -2.21 9.10 4.95
N ASN A 30 -1.80 7.83 4.99
CA ASN A 30 -1.82 6.91 3.85
C ASN A 30 -1.04 7.44 2.63
N LEU A 31 0.28 7.58 2.76
CA LEU A 31 1.12 8.04 1.67
C LEU A 31 1.03 7.08 0.48
N GLN A 32 0.53 7.59 -0.65
CA GLN A 32 0.21 6.78 -1.84
C GLN A 32 1.44 6.21 -2.56
N ALA A 33 2.63 6.76 -2.30
CA ALA A 33 3.88 6.34 -2.92
C ALA A 33 4.89 5.93 -1.84
N PRO A 34 4.97 4.64 -1.47
CA PRO A 34 5.88 4.15 -0.45
C PRO A 34 7.36 4.48 -0.71
N ALA A 35 7.75 4.61 -1.98
CA ALA A 35 9.09 5.03 -2.38
C ALA A 35 9.53 6.37 -1.76
N LEU A 36 8.57 7.28 -1.55
CA LEU A 36 8.83 8.62 -1.02
C LEU A 36 9.02 8.62 0.51
N LEU A 37 8.69 7.53 1.22
CA LEU A 37 8.90 7.42 2.68
C LEU A 37 10.36 7.59 3.08
N LYS A 38 11.28 7.07 2.27
CA LYS A 38 12.74 7.18 2.51
C LYS A 38 13.23 8.61 2.70
N ALA A 39 12.52 9.59 2.15
CA ALA A 39 12.87 11.00 2.31
C ALA A 39 12.57 11.55 3.72
N PHE A 40 11.85 10.81 4.55
CA PHE A 40 11.44 11.20 5.90
C PHE A 40 12.01 10.26 6.99
N GLU A 41 12.35 9.01 6.65
CA GLU A 41 12.82 8.00 7.62
C GLU A 41 14.12 8.38 8.35
N ASN A 42 14.98 9.21 7.75
CA ASN A 42 16.29 9.59 8.31
C ASN A 42 16.37 11.06 8.75
N ASP A 43 15.24 11.77 8.80
CA ASP A 43 15.18 13.17 9.17
C ASP A 43 14.52 13.30 10.55
N GLU A 44 15.27 13.83 11.53
CA GLU A 44 14.81 13.97 12.92
C GLU A 44 13.58 14.89 13.06
N GLY A 45 13.27 15.68 12.04
CA GLY A 45 12.06 16.52 11.99
C GLY A 45 10.77 15.75 11.72
N TYR A 46 10.84 14.46 11.36
CA TYR A 46 9.68 13.66 10.99
C TYR A 46 9.61 12.35 11.77
N GLU A 47 8.38 11.91 12.02
CA GLU A 47 8.09 10.60 12.58
C GLU A 47 7.30 9.78 11.56
N VAL A 48 7.84 8.62 11.20
CA VAL A 48 7.20 7.70 10.25
C VAL A 48 6.56 6.55 11.01
N HIS A 49 5.23 6.53 11.03
CA HIS A 49 4.44 5.46 11.64
C HIS A 49 4.01 4.44 10.59
N ASN A 50 4.50 3.20 10.72
CA ASN A 50 4.05 2.07 9.93
C ASN A 50 3.09 1.21 10.75
N GLY A 51 1.88 1.02 10.22
CA GLY A 51 0.83 0.24 10.85
C GLY A 51 0.22 -0.78 9.90
N GLU A 52 -0.41 -1.80 10.46
CA GLU A 52 -1.16 -2.77 9.67
C GLU A 52 -2.52 -2.20 9.24
N SER A 53 -2.96 -2.60 8.05
CA SER A 53 -4.27 -2.22 7.52
C SER A 53 -5.12 -3.47 7.30
N THR A 54 -6.44 -3.28 7.23
CA THR A 54 -7.37 -4.34 6.80
C THR A 54 -7.51 -4.42 5.27
N GLY A 55 -6.68 -3.66 4.53
CA GLY A 55 -6.58 -3.65 3.09
C GLY A 55 -5.92 -4.92 2.55
N LYS A 56 -6.31 -5.32 1.33
CA LYS A 56 -5.80 -6.53 0.66
C LYS A 56 -5.85 -6.34 -0.85
N LEU A 57 -4.81 -6.80 -1.52
CA LEU A 57 -4.78 -6.96 -2.96
C LEU A 57 -5.09 -8.42 -3.28
N ILE A 58 -6.16 -8.66 -4.05
CA ILE A 58 -6.59 -10.01 -4.43
C ILE A 58 -6.71 -10.09 -5.95
N LEU A 59 -6.10 -11.12 -6.52
CA LEU A 59 -6.39 -11.54 -7.89
C LEU A 59 -7.58 -12.51 -7.88
N SER A 60 -8.73 -12.01 -8.31
CA SER A 60 -9.94 -12.82 -8.49
C SER A 60 -10.03 -13.37 -9.91
N MET A 61 -10.40 -14.63 -10.05
CA MET A 61 -10.58 -15.30 -11.34
C MET A 61 -12.05 -15.67 -11.56
N ASN A 62 -12.55 -15.48 -12.78
CA ASN A 62 -13.91 -15.88 -13.12
C ASN A 62 -13.98 -17.40 -13.38
N ASN A 63 -14.36 -18.14 -12.35
CA ASN A 63 -14.43 -19.62 -12.40
C ASN A 63 -15.50 -20.17 -13.36
N ARG A 64 -16.34 -19.33 -13.98
CA ARG A 64 -17.37 -19.78 -14.94
C ARG A 64 -16.86 -19.82 -16.38
N LEU A 65 -15.80 -19.10 -16.70
CA LEU A 65 -15.29 -18.94 -18.06
C LEU A 65 -13.97 -19.69 -18.25
N ALA A 66 -13.75 -20.22 -19.46
CA ALA A 66 -12.43 -20.71 -19.84
C ALA A 66 -11.41 -19.55 -19.87
N PRO A 67 -10.13 -19.77 -19.48
CA PRO A 67 -9.58 -21.04 -19.03
C PRO A 67 -9.75 -21.29 -17.52
N PHE A 68 -10.25 -20.31 -16.76
CA PHE A 68 -10.34 -20.36 -15.30
C PHE A 68 -11.43 -21.28 -14.73
N LYS A 69 -12.27 -21.89 -15.58
CA LYS A 69 -13.17 -22.99 -15.17
C LYS A 69 -12.38 -24.18 -14.62
N ASP A 70 -11.20 -24.46 -15.17
CA ASP A 70 -10.32 -25.51 -14.66
C ASP A 70 -9.58 -25.06 -13.40
N LYS A 71 -9.69 -25.84 -12.32
CA LYS A 71 -8.97 -25.61 -11.06
C LYS A 71 -7.46 -25.64 -11.24
N LYS A 72 -6.94 -26.53 -12.10
CA LYS A 72 -5.50 -26.65 -12.36
C LYS A 72 -4.93 -25.39 -12.99
N VAL A 73 -5.67 -24.76 -13.90
CA VAL A 73 -5.29 -23.46 -14.48
C VAL A 73 -5.21 -22.39 -13.39
N ARG A 74 -6.19 -22.31 -12.50
CA ARG A 74 -6.16 -21.33 -11.38
C ARG A 74 -4.98 -21.56 -10.44
N GLN A 75 -4.68 -22.83 -10.13
CA GLN A 75 -3.51 -23.17 -9.33
C GLN A 75 -2.20 -22.79 -10.03
N ALA A 76 -2.08 -23.10 -11.33
CA ALA A 76 -0.90 -22.74 -12.12
C ALA A 76 -0.65 -21.22 -12.11
N VAL A 77 -1.69 -20.40 -12.28
CA VAL A 77 -1.60 -18.93 -12.19
C VAL A 77 -1.11 -18.51 -10.81
N LEU A 78 -1.63 -19.10 -9.73
CA LEU A 78 -1.22 -18.76 -8.36
C LEU A 78 0.24 -19.13 -8.07
N TYR A 79 0.75 -20.23 -8.63
CA TYR A 79 2.16 -20.64 -8.49
C TYR A 79 3.11 -19.84 -9.39
N ALA A 80 2.62 -19.29 -10.51
CA ALA A 80 3.42 -18.51 -11.44
C ALA A 80 3.73 -17.08 -10.94
N ILE A 81 3.00 -16.60 -9.93
CA ILE A 81 3.18 -15.24 -9.39
C ILE A 81 4.25 -15.24 -8.30
N ASP A 82 5.36 -14.55 -8.55
CA ASP A 82 6.29 -14.16 -7.50
C ASP A 82 5.67 -13.02 -6.65
N ARG A 83 5.05 -13.41 -5.54
CA ARG A 83 4.36 -12.47 -4.64
C ARG A 83 5.33 -11.52 -3.96
N LYS A 84 6.55 -11.97 -3.64
CA LYS A 84 7.55 -11.12 -2.99
C LYS A 84 8.10 -10.11 -3.98
N GLY A 85 8.49 -10.56 -5.18
CA GLY A 85 8.93 -9.67 -6.25
C GLY A 85 7.86 -8.62 -6.61
N LEU A 86 6.58 -9.02 -6.67
CA LEU A 86 5.48 -8.09 -6.90
C LEU A 86 5.34 -7.03 -5.79
N MET A 87 5.39 -7.44 -4.52
CA MET A 87 5.31 -6.51 -3.37
C MET A 87 6.50 -5.56 -3.34
N ASP A 88 7.71 -6.06 -3.59
CA ASP A 88 8.92 -5.26 -3.60
C ASP A 88 8.89 -4.24 -4.76
N ALA A 89 8.45 -4.66 -5.95
CA ALA A 89 8.38 -3.78 -7.13
C ALA A 89 7.30 -2.70 -7.03
N ALA A 90 6.09 -3.04 -6.57
CA ALA A 90 4.96 -2.12 -6.61
C ALA A 90 4.73 -1.37 -5.29
N TRP A 91 5.11 -1.94 -4.14
CA TRP A 91 4.94 -1.35 -2.81
C TRP A 91 6.26 -1.04 -2.10
N HIS A 92 7.42 -1.20 -2.76
CA HIS A 92 8.74 -0.95 -2.16
C HIS A 92 8.97 -1.75 -0.87
N GLY A 93 8.43 -2.98 -0.81
CA GLY A 93 8.53 -3.85 0.36
C GLY A 93 7.57 -3.48 1.50
N ASN A 94 6.74 -2.43 1.35
CA ASN A 94 5.76 -2.03 2.36
C ASN A 94 4.49 -2.86 2.24
N GLY A 95 4.46 -3.99 2.95
CA GLY A 95 3.29 -4.85 3.04
C GLY A 95 3.63 -6.20 3.64
N THR A 96 2.59 -7.00 3.86
CA THR A 96 2.72 -8.35 4.41
C THR A 96 2.21 -9.36 3.40
N LEU A 97 2.99 -10.40 3.13
CA LEU A 97 2.54 -11.50 2.29
C LEU A 97 1.44 -12.29 2.99
N VAL A 98 0.24 -12.30 2.40
CA VAL A 98 -0.91 -13.02 2.94
C VAL A 98 -1.14 -14.36 2.23
N GLY A 99 -1.42 -15.40 3.03
CA GLY A 99 -1.85 -16.72 2.55
C GLY A 99 -3.37 -16.89 2.47
N SER A 100 -4.11 -15.95 3.05
CA SER A 100 -5.57 -15.96 3.22
C SER A 100 -6.17 -14.64 2.72
N PRO A 101 -7.45 -14.62 2.27
CA PRO A 101 -8.16 -13.36 2.01
C PRO A 101 -8.47 -12.55 3.29
N VAL A 102 -8.09 -13.05 4.46
CA VAL A 102 -8.23 -12.39 5.76
C VAL A 102 -6.89 -11.78 6.15
N ALA A 103 -6.90 -10.52 6.58
CA ALA A 103 -5.71 -9.85 7.11
C ALA A 103 -5.22 -10.58 8.38
N PRO A 104 -3.90 -10.72 8.60
CA PRO A 104 -3.35 -11.17 9.87
C PRO A 104 -3.82 -10.28 11.04
N SER A 105 -3.83 -10.83 12.24
CA SER A 105 -4.18 -10.15 13.50
C SER A 105 -2.96 -9.89 14.36
#